data_AF-A0A536TLU0-F1
#
_entry.id   AF-A0A536TLU0-F1
#
_cell.length_a   1.000
_cell.length_b   1.000
_cell.length_c   1.000
_cell.angle_alpha   90.00
_cell.angle_beta   90.00
_cell.angle_gamma   90.00
#
_symmetry.space_group_name_H-M   'P 1'
#
loop_
_entity.id
_entity.type
_entity.pdbx_description
1 polymer ?
#
loop_
_entity_poly.entity_id
_entity_poly.type
_entity_poly.pdbx_seq_one_letter_code
_entity_poly.pdbx_strand_id
1 'polypeptide(L)'
;MPSSLSTTLHSFFGGSGSAQQGDSLGGFLRKVLPIPSGEEEGPEDQFASWLPYSAYIPEERLFVNRETLGFMLEVVPQSGADERMAEILVSLYATCPPGAGIQWMLFGSPHVLDCLSQYGNLRVEDTDQGEKAKHYGRPARNTNLYRTLARRRVAHLLQGAHSSLTKGYHYTVRDFKLSLSVCVAGSIDNMTMRENLLLLRESIATTLRAASFPNRVCSADDLINWCALFCNPHRIEASRLTPLHYDDGREIRDQIIDFDTLQEAKPLGLVFTKPGRDEAVEARFYSIKSFPEHFALWQMNGLIGDLMQPALQYSCPFLITMGVQILDPTAMRTIVTANHVRATQNAKSKMAEVMPDVPKKLEDWKAAADTLDQGGQIVSLYHQLAIFTRPSEATTAEENAKVIWRGRGFELNNDTYMHRQALMACLPMTLSGKLHNDMRRMRRVSRKTVANAIHLAPVIGEWRGTATPTLILAGRRGQLMTLDLYDNDQGNFNGAIIGTPGSGKSVWMNEIAWSYRATNAQVRLLDLGRSFEKLCRKANGAFIEFGPHSPINVNPFTVVDNIDRDMAMLTPVIAKMASLSAPLEEVQYKAINAGILRVWRAHGKDMTITALRDLFKTGTLDDLEIHNDIRIK
;
A
#
# COMPACT_ATOMS: atom_id res chain seq x y z
N MET A 1 27.06 47.65 14.15
CA MET A 1 28.07 48.71 14.01
C MET A 1 29.45 48.12 14.23
N PRO A 2 30.48 48.53 13.47
CA PRO A 2 31.65 47.72 13.13
C PRO A 2 33.01 48.31 13.58
N SER A 3 34.08 47.53 13.50
CA SER A 3 35.50 47.93 13.24
C SER A 3 36.37 46.67 13.33
N SER A 4 36.90 46.08 12.25
CA SER A 4 37.93 46.52 11.28
C SER A 4 39.37 46.28 11.73
N LEU A 5 40.10 45.45 10.94
CA LEU A 5 41.48 45.59 10.42
C LEU A 5 42.05 44.16 10.17
N SER A 6 42.18 43.68 8.93
CA SER A 6 43.25 43.98 7.94
C SER A 6 44.62 43.39 8.33
N THR A 7 45.55 42.91 7.49
CA THR A 7 45.68 42.42 6.10
C THR A 7 47.18 42.13 6.00
N THR A 8 47.61 40.96 5.50
CA THR A 8 48.95 40.71 4.89
C THR A 8 48.96 39.23 4.44
N LEU A 9 49.39 38.81 3.25
CA LEU A 9 50.19 39.44 2.20
C LEU A 9 50.02 38.60 0.91
N HIS A 10 49.72 39.29 -0.20
CA HIS A 10 49.86 38.80 -1.57
C HIS A 10 51.34 38.88 -1.98
N SER A 11 51.90 37.80 -2.52
CA SER A 11 53.00 37.81 -3.51
C SER A 11 53.14 36.43 -4.12
N PHE A 12 53.58 36.32 -5.39
CA PHE A 12 53.62 35.12 -6.25
C PHE A 12 52.24 34.76 -6.83
N PHE A 13 51.77 35.23 -7.98
CA PHE A 13 52.43 35.39 -9.27
C PHE A 13 51.65 36.42 -10.12
N GLY A 14 52.37 37.34 -10.75
CA GLY A 14 51.89 38.09 -11.91
C GLY A 14 52.64 37.61 -13.14
N GLY A 15 51.91 37.20 -14.17
CA GLY A 15 52.46 36.82 -15.47
C GLY A 15 51.34 36.85 -16.52
N SER A 16 51.37 37.87 -17.37
CA SER A 16 50.47 38.07 -18.50
C SER A 16 50.78 37.08 -19.64
N GLY A 17 49.76 36.40 -20.14
CA GLY A 17 49.83 35.60 -21.37
C GLY A 17 48.43 35.32 -21.89
N SER A 18 48.13 35.84 -23.08
CA SER A 18 46.90 35.58 -23.85
C SER A 18 46.91 34.17 -24.46
N ALA A 19 45.81 33.41 -24.33
CA ALA A 19 45.14 32.65 -25.40
C ALA A 19 44.37 31.42 -24.88
N GLN A 20 43.11 31.32 -25.34
CA GLN A 20 42.36 30.10 -25.71
C GLN A 20 41.86 29.07 -24.67
N GLN A 21 40.59 28.73 -24.94
CA GLN A 21 39.88 27.47 -24.72
C GLN A 21 39.35 27.15 -23.33
N GLY A 22 38.02 27.00 -23.32
CA GLY A 22 37.24 26.59 -22.17
C GLY A 22 37.65 25.21 -21.69
N ASP A 23 37.70 25.06 -20.38
CA ASP A 23 37.90 23.79 -19.73
C ASP A 23 36.75 23.52 -18.76
N SER A 24 36.17 22.35 -18.94
CA SER A 24 34.89 21.92 -18.40
C SER A 24 34.97 21.58 -16.90
N LEU A 25 33.82 21.66 -16.23
CA LEU A 25 33.57 21.17 -14.87
C LEU A 25 34.08 19.73 -14.59
N GLY A 26 34.36 18.93 -15.63
CA GLY A 26 34.93 17.58 -15.49
C GLY A 26 36.35 17.55 -14.91
N GLY A 27 37.13 18.63 -15.02
CA GLY A 27 38.48 18.71 -14.45
C GLY A 27 38.51 18.88 -12.93
N PHE A 28 37.45 19.44 -12.34
CA PHE A 28 37.40 19.73 -10.90
C PHE A 28 37.04 18.48 -10.08
N LEU A 29 36.13 17.64 -10.57
CA LEU A 29 35.77 16.35 -9.94
C LEU A 29 36.95 15.38 -9.89
N ARG A 30 37.83 15.40 -10.91
CA ARG A 30 39.00 14.53 -10.99
C ARG A 30 40.14 14.89 -10.03
N LYS A 31 40.13 16.10 -9.46
CA LYS A 31 41.13 16.57 -8.47
C LYS A 31 40.72 16.32 -7.03
N VAL A 32 39.44 16.08 -6.75
CA VAL A 32 38.92 15.84 -5.40
C VAL A 32 38.86 14.34 -5.06
N LEU A 33 38.76 13.48 -6.07
CA LEU A 33 38.83 12.02 -5.93
C LEU A 33 39.77 11.44 -7.01
N PRO A 34 40.93 10.88 -6.65
CA PRO A 34 41.74 10.12 -7.59
C PRO A 34 41.02 8.80 -7.86
N ILE A 35 40.21 8.73 -8.93
CA ILE A 35 39.70 7.46 -9.44
C ILE A 35 40.84 6.82 -10.24
N PRO A 36 41.44 5.70 -9.77
CA PRO A 36 42.42 4.97 -10.56
C PRO A 36 41.68 4.33 -11.73
N SER A 37 42.09 4.68 -12.95
CA SER A 37 41.67 3.97 -14.14
C SER A 37 42.36 2.60 -14.17
N GLY A 38 41.60 1.56 -13.81
CA GLY A 38 42.02 0.16 -13.88
C GLY A 38 42.50 -0.39 -12.53
N GLU A 39 41.92 -1.52 -12.12
CA GLU A 39 42.15 -2.30 -10.88
C GLU A 39 41.34 -1.88 -9.63
N GLU A 40 40.03 -2.12 -9.61
CA GLU A 40 39.28 -2.33 -8.35
C GLU A 40 38.15 -3.35 -8.55
N GLU A 41 38.50 -4.60 -8.84
CA GLU A 41 37.64 -5.70 -8.42
C GLU A 41 37.83 -5.82 -6.90
N GLY A 42 36.87 -5.30 -6.13
CA GLY A 42 36.75 -5.67 -4.71
C GLY A 42 36.76 -7.20 -4.57
N PRO A 43 37.02 -7.75 -3.37
CA PRO A 43 37.22 -9.20 -3.22
C PRO A 43 36.09 -9.96 -3.92
N GLU A 44 36.42 -10.77 -4.94
CA GLU A 44 35.44 -11.48 -5.78
C GLU A 44 34.43 -12.28 -4.94
N ASP A 45 34.85 -12.66 -3.73
CA ASP A 45 34.10 -13.41 -2.74
C ASP A 45 32.98 -12.61 -2.02
N GLN A 46 32.99 -11.27 -2.08
CA GLN A 46 31.97 -10.43 -1.44
C GLN A 46 30.79 -10.16 -2.39
N PHE A 47 29.57 -10.53 -1.98
CA PHE A 47 28.37 -10.32 -2.78
C PHE A 47 28.10 -8.85 -3.13
N ALA A 48 28.54 -7.89 -2.30
CA ALA A 48 28.41 -6.46 -2.57
C ALA A 48 29.10 -6.05 -3.87
N SER A 49 30.24 -6.67 -4.19
CA SER A 49 31.00 -6.42 -5.42
C SER A 49 30.25 -6.81 -6.69
N TRP A 50 29.20 -7.65 -6.59
CA TRP A 50 28.38 -8.08 -7.72
C TRP A 50 27.19 -7.14 -7.97
N LEU A 51 26.82 -6.31 -6.99
CA LEU A 51 25.73 -5.33 -7.13
C LEU A 51 26.17 -4.20 -8.05
N PRO A 52 25.28 -3.65 -8.90
CA PRO A 52 25.68 -2.72 -9.95
C PRO A 52 25.80 -1.27 -9.47
N TYR A 53 25.28 -0.93 -8.29
CA TYR A 53 25.12 0.45 -7.80
C TYR A 53 26.45 1.12 -7.45
N SER A 54 26.73 2.27 -8.06
CA SER A 54 27.93 3.07 -7.79
C SER A 54 27.59 4.34 -7.01
N ALA A 55 26.83 5.27 -7.61
CA ALA A 55 26.60 6.60 -7.06
C ALA A 55 25.16 7.10 -7.27
N TYR A 56 24.79 8.18 -6.58
CA TYR A 56 23.49 8.84 -6.70
C TYR A 56 23.67 10.31 -7.09
N ILE A 57 22.80 10.83 -7.95
CA ILE A 57 22.77 12.24 -8.36
C ILE A 57 21.59 12.92 -7.64
N PRO A 58 21.81 13.66 -6.54
CA PRO A 58 20.73 14.15 -5.69
C PRO A 58 19.77 15.13 -6.38
N GLU A 59 20.30 16.02 -7.22
CA GLU A 59 19.50 17.06 -7.90
C GLU A 59 18.52 16.45 -8.89
N GLU A 60 18.96 15.40 -9.58
CA GLU A 60 18.17 14.72 -10.61
C GLU A 60 17.44 13.49 -10.08
N ARG A 61 17.79 13.02 -8.88
CA ARG A 61 17.31 11.77 -8.29
C ARG A 61 17.50 10.56 -9.22
N LEU A 62 18.69 10.46 -9.80
CA LEU A 62 19.11 9.36 -10.67
C LEU A 62 20.20 8.53 -10.02
N PHE A 63 20.23 7.25 -10.36
CA PHE A 63 21.24 6.31 -9.91
C PHE A 63 22.22 6.01 -11.05
N VAL A 64 23.49 5.99 -10.68
CA VAL A 64 24.60 5.63 -11.54
C VAL A 64 25.03 4.21 -11.17
N ASN A 65 24.83 3.30 -12.10
CA ASN A 65 25.29 1.92 -11.99
C ASN A 65 26.52 1.72 -12.89
N ARG A 66 27.21 0.58 -12.74
CA ARG A 66 28.41 0.26 -13.55
C ARG A 66 28.22 0.40 -15.06
N GLU A 67 27.05 0.03 -15.57
CA GLU A 67 26.77 -0.01 -17.02
C GLU A 67 25.49 0.71 -17.42
N THR A 68 24.73 1.19 -16.45
CA THR A 68 23.39 1.73 -16.66
C THR A 68 23.17 2.97 -15.82
N LEU A 69 22.27 3.83 -16.30
CA LEU A 69 21.63 4.86 -15.50
C LEU A 69 20.21 4.41 -15.21
N GLY A 70 19.68 4.76 -14.04
CA GLY A 70 18.34 4.34 -13.66
C GLY A 70 17.66 5.22 -12.63
N PHE A 71 16.40 4.90 -12.39
CA PHE A 71 15.61 5.45 -11.30
C PHE A 71 14.73 4.37 -10.68
N MET A 72 14.30 4.62 -9.46
CA MET A 72 13.38 3.77 -8.70
C MET A 72 12.20 4.62 -8.24
N LEU A 73 11.00 4.06 -8.35
CA LEU A 73 9.75 4.62 -7.87
C LEU A 73 9.17 3.69 -6.79
N GLU A 74 8.80 4.25 -5.65
CA GLU A 74 7.88 3.57 -4.73
C GLU A 74 6.46 3.81 -5.22
N VAL A 75 5.68 2.73 -5.34
CA VAL A 75 4.33 2.75 -5.92
C VAL A 75 3.37 2.16 -4.90
N VAL A 76 2.17 2.74 -4.77
CA VAL A 76 1.11 2.14 -3.97
C VAL A 76 0.40 1.07 -4.82
N PRO A 77 0.40 -0.22 -4.42
CA PRO A 77 -0.26 -1.26 -5.19
C PRO A 77 -1.78 -1.06 -5.21
N GLN A 78 -2.44 -1.42 -6.31
CA GLN A 78 -3.90 -1.34 -6.43
C GLN A 78 -4.59 -2.55 -5.80
N SER A 79 -5.80 -2.39 -5.29
CA SER A 79 -6.57 -3.50 -4.70
C SER A 79 -7.33 -4.34 -5.74
N GLY A 80 -7.37 -3.89 -6.98
CA GLY A 80 -8.03 -4.55 -8.11
C GLY A 80 -7.61 -3.89 -9.43
N ALA A 81 -8.09 -4.42 -10.54
CA ALA A 81 -7.84 -3.88 -11.87
C ALA A 81 -9.04 -4.12 -12.79
N ASP A 82 -9.16 -3.28 -13.81
CA ASP A 82 -10.08 -3.43 -14.92
C ASP A 82 -9.32 -3.40 -16.26
N GLU A 83 -10.03 -3.57 -17.37
CA GLU A 83 -9.43 -3.56 -18.72
C GLU A 83 -8.80 -2.21 -19.05
N ARG A 84 -9.47 -1.11 -18.69
CA ARG A 84 -8.97 0.26 -18.92
C ARG A 84 -7.63 0.49 -18.22
N MET A 85 -7.48 0.04 -16.98
CA MET A 85 -6.22 0.12 -16.25
C MET A 85 -5.11 -0.64 -16.98
N ALA A 86 -5.41 -1.86 -17.48
CA ALA A 86 -4.44 -2.64 -18.24
C ALA A 86 -4.02 -1.92 -19.54
N GLU A 87 -4.96 -1.33 -20.27
CA GLU A 87 -4.69 -0.55 -21.49
C GLU A 87 -3.80 0.67 -21.22
N ILE A 88 -4.06 1.42 -20.15
CA ILE A 88 -3.23 2.57 -19.76
C ILE A 88 -1.80 2.10 -19.45
N LEU A 89 -1.65 1.00 -18.72
CA LEU A 89 -0.35 0.47 -18.32
C LEU A 89 0.46 -0.07 -19.51
N VAL A 90 -0.15 -0.48 -20.62
CA VAL A 90 0.57 -0.87 -21.84
C VAL A 90 1.46 0.27 -22.37
N SER A 91 1.02 1.52 -22.23
CA SER A 91 1.81 2.69 -22.64
C SER A 91 3.14 2.83 -21.88
N LEU A 92 3.25 2.26 -20.68
CA LEU A 92 4.46 2.30 -19.87
C LEU A 92 5.65 1.68 -20.63
N TYR A 93 5.49 0.48 -21.18
CA TYR A 93 6.56 -0.19 -21.91
C TYR A 93 6.82 0.42 -23.28
N ALA A 94 5.80 1.00 -23.93
CA ALA A 94 5.95 1.64 -25.24
C ALA A 94 6.87 2.87 -25.22
N THR A 95 6.93 3.58 -24.08
CA THR A 95 7.81 4.75 -23.90
C THR A 95 9.27 4.39 -23.63
N CYS A 96 9.56 3.13 -23.29
CA CYS A 96 10.91 2.71 -22.93
C CYS A 96 11.78 2.43 -24.17
N PRO A 97 13.06 2.84 -24.17
CA PRO A 97 13.97 2.56 -25.28
C PRO A 97 14.35 1.08 -25.36
N PRO A 98 14.74 0.57 -26.54
CA PRO A 98 15.31 -0.77 -26.68
C PRO A 98 16.49 -0.99 -25.74
N GLY A 99 16.55 -2.16 -25.10
CA GLY A 99 17.59 -2.46 -24.12
C GLY A 99 17.31 -1.94 -22.70
N ALA A 100 16.22 -1.21 -22.47
CA ALA A 100 15.80 -0.85 -21.12
C ALA A 100 15.35 -2.09 -20.33
N GLY A 101 15.77 -2.15 -19.06
CA GLY A 101 15.32 -3.12 -18.08
C GLY A 101 14.34 -2.47 -17.11
N ILE A 102 13.15 -3.06 -16.95
CA ILE A 102 12.11 -2.60 -16.04
C ILE A 102 11.84 -3.73 -15.03
N GLN A 103 11.82 -3.44 -13.73
CA GLN A 103 11.54 -4.43 -12.69
C GLN A 103 10.43 -3.94 -11.76
N TRP A 104 9.39 -4.76 -11.65
CA TRP A 104 8.31 -4.66 -10.67
C TRP A 104 8.61 -5.57 -9.50
N MET A 105 8.51 -5.08 -8.27
CA MET A 105 8.81 -5.84 -7.06
C MET A 105 7.71 -5.61 -6.02
N LEU A 106 6.92 -6.65 -5.73
CA LEU A 106 5.87 -6.63 -4.72
C LEU A 106 6.31 -7.42 -3.49
N PHE A 107 6.47 -6.72 -2.37
CA PHE A 107 6.94 -7.28 -1.11
C PHE A 107 5.80 -7.37 -0.09
N GLY A 108 5.51 -8.58 0.39
CA GLY A 108 4.65 -8.80 1.55
C GLY A 108 5.44 -8.58 2.85
N SER A 109 5.61 -7.32 3.25
CA SER A 109 6.46 -6.92 4.37
C SER A 109 5.82 -7.22 5.73
N PRO A 110 6.56 -7.74 6.73
CA PRO A 110 6.08 -7.80 8.11
C PRO A 110 6.22 -6.45 8.85
N HIS A 111 6.82 -5.42 8.22
CA HIS A 111 7.10 -4.15 8.86
C HIS A 111 5.88 -3.24 8.89
N VAL A 112 5.05 -3.42 9.91
CA VAL A 112 3.80 -2.69 10.12
C VAL A 112 3.89 -1.62 11.22
N LEU A 113 5.05 -1.49 11.87
CA LEU A 113 5.24 -0.65 13.05
C LEU A 113 4.92 0.83 12.81
N ASP A 114 5.23 1.39 11.65
CA ASP A 114 5.04 2.83 11.39
C ASP A 114 3.55 3.20 11.43
N CYS A 115 2.72 2.44 10.70
CA CYS A 115 1.26 2.60 10.72
C CYS A 115 0.68 2.36 12.12
N LEU A 116 1.11 1.29 12.80
CA LEU A 116 0.68 1.00 14.17
C LEU A 116 1.09 2.09 15.17
N SER A 117 2.25 2.72 14.97
CA SER A 117 2.74 3.82 15.80
C SER A 117 1.90 5.08 15.57
N GLN A 118 1.55 5.39 14.32
CA GLN A 118 0.64 6.50 14.00
C GLN A 118 -0.72 6.32 14.68
N TYR A 119 -1.33 5.13 14.60
CA TYR A 119 -2.56 4.80 15.32
C TYR A 119 -2.46 5.01 16.84
N GLY A 120 -1.34 4.58 17.42
CA GLY A 120 -1.07 4.76 18.84
C GLY A 120 -0.89 6.24 19.21
N ASN A 121 -0.31 7.02 18.30
CA ASN A 121 -0.02 8.44 18.46
C ASN A 121 -1.23 9.36 18.27
N LEU A 122 -2.24 8.92 17.52
CA LEU A 122 -3.52 9.65 17.40
C LEU A 122 -4.33 9.69 18.71
N ARG A 123 -4.02 8.83 19.69
CA ARG A 123 -4.80 8.75 20.93
C ARG A 123 -4.49 9.92 21.86
N VAL A 124 -5.52 10.38 22.56
CA VAL A 124 -5.43 11.46 23.55
C VAL A 124 -4.31 11.17 24.56
N GLU A 125 -3.50 12.21 24.81
CA GLU A 125 -2.43 12.20 25.80
C GLU A 125 -2.99 12.43 27.21
N ASP A 126 -2.18 12.10 28.23
CA ASP A 126 -2.51 12.46 29.60
C ASP A 126 -2.54 13.98 29.76
N THR A 127 -3.42 14.50 30.62
CA THR A 127 -3.57 15.94 30.85
C THR A 127 -2.30 16.60 31.42
N ASP A 128 -1.49 15.84 32.15
CA ASP A 128 -0.24 16.25 32.80
C ASP A 128 1.02 15.94 31.95
N GLN A 129 0.84 15.55 30.68
CA GLN A 129 1.92 15.13 29.80
C GLN A 129 3.02 16.20 29.65
N GLY A 130 2.64 17.47 29.57
CA GLY A 130 3.58 18.59 29.48
C GLY A 130 4.49 18.73 30.70
N GLU A 131 3.99 18.44 31.90
CA GLU A 131 4.78 18.47 33.13
C GLU A 131 5.72 17.27 33.22
N LYS A 132 5.20 16.06 32.92
CA LYS A 132 6.00 14.84 32.88
C LYS A 132 7.12 14.94 31.84
N ALA A 133 6.85 15.54 30.67
CA ALA A 133 7.85 15.68 29.62
C ALA A 133 9.04 16.55 30.04
N LYS A 134 8.82 17.60 30.85
CA LYS A 134 9.90 18.45 31.38
C LYS A 134 10.89 17.65 32.23
N HIS A 135 10.41 16.70 33.03
CA HIS A 135 11.26 15.86 33.87
C HIS A 135 12.16 14.93 33.04
N TYR A 136 11.66 14.38 31.94
CA TYR A 136 12.39 13.39 31.13
C TYR A 136 13.16 13.98 29.94
N GLY A 137 12.96 15.27 29.62
CA GLY A 137 13.48 15.90 28.40
C GLY A 137 12.89 15.34 27.10
N ARG A 138 11.81 14.55 27.20
CA ARG A 138 11.10 13.90 26.08
C ARG A 138 9.68 13.56 26.52
N PRO A 139 8.73 13.35 25.58
CA PRO A 139 7.37 12.94 25.93
C PRO A 139 7.36 11.71 26.85
N ALA A 140 6.68 11.84 27.98
CA ALA A 140 6.54 10.74 28.93
C ALA A 140 5.57 9.67 28.40
N ARG A 141 5.62 8.48 28.99
CA ARG A 141 4.72 7.41 28.59
C ARG A 141 3.31 7.68 29.15
N ASN A 142 2.36 7.93 28.26
CA ASN A 142 0.94 8.08 28.61
C ASN A 142 0.37 6.83 29.33
N THR A 143 -0.33 7.05 30.44
CA THR A 143 -0.91 6.00 31.29
C THR A 143 -2.43 5.91 31.19
N ASN A 144 -3.09 6.87 30.55
CA ASN A 144 -4.53 6.83 30.34
C ASN A 144 -5.00 5.55 29.62
N LEU A 145 -6.30 5.25 29.78
CA LEU A 145 -6.91 4.03 29.28
C LEU A 145 -6.83 3.92 27.74
N TYR A 146 -7.00 5.03 27.02
CA TYR A 146 -6.95 5.07 25.55
C TYR A 146 -5.57 4.62 25.03
N ARG A 147 -4.50 5.23 25.55
CA ARG A 147 -3.12 4.89 25.19
C ARG A 147 -2.72 3.51 25.68
N THR A 148 -3.23 3.05 26.82
CA THR A 148 -2.96 1.70 27.33
C THR A 148 -3.57 0.61 26.44
N LEU A 149 -4.84 0.76 26.03
CA LEU A 149 -5.50 -0.19 25.12
C LEU A 149 -4.86 -0.15 23.73
N ALA A 150 -4.55 1.03 23.21
CA ALA A 150 -3.87 1.17 21.93
C ALA A 150 -2.50 0.46 21.93
N ARG A 151 -1.69 0.63 22.99
CA ARG A 151 -0.42 -0.09 23.15
C ARG A 151 -0.58 -1.62 23.14
N ARG A 152 -1.61 -2.15 23.80
CA ARG A 152 -1.88 -3.61 23.79
C ARG A 152 -2.26 -4.10 22.40
N ARG A 153 -3.08 -3.33 21.66
CA ARG A 153 -3.43 -3.66 20.28
C ARG A 153 -2.22 -3.61 19.35
N VAL A 154 -1.40 -2.56 19.46
CA VAL A 154 -0.15 -2.43 18.70
C VAL A 154 0.77 -3.61 18.97
N ALA A 155 0.99 -3.97 20.23
CA ALA A 155 1.83 -5.13 20.59
C ALA A 155 1.27 -6.43 20.00
N HIS A 156 -0.05 -6.64 20.07
CA HIS A 156 -0.69 -7.83 19.51
C HIS A 156 -0.53 -7.93 17.98
N LEU A 157 -0.73 -6.83 17.25
CA LEU A 157 -0.60 -6.81 15.79
C LEU A 157 0.87 -6.88 15.33
N LEU A 158 1.81 -6.30 16.07
CA LEU A 158 3.24 -6.46 15.83
C LEU A 158 3.68 -7.92 15.97
N GLN A 159 3.22 -8.60 17.02
CA GLN A 159 3.43 -10.04 17.15
C GLN A 159 2.78 -10.80 15.98
N GLY A 160 1.57 -10.37 15.61
CA GLY A 160 0.83 -10.88 14.46
C GLY A 160 1.52 -10.74 13.11
N ALA A 161 2.56 -9.90 12.98
CA ALA A 161 3.32 -9.78 11.74
C ALA A 161 4.35 -10.90 11.55
N HIS A 162 4.75 -11.56 12.64
CA HIS A 162 5.75 -12.65 12.63
C HIS A 162 5.17 -13.99 13.08
N SER A 163 4.01 -13.99 13.73
CA SER A 163 3.35 -15.20 14.24
C SER A 163 1.88 -15.19 13.87
N SER A 164 1.33 -16.36 13.56
CA SER A 164 -0.07 -16.47 13.17
C SER A 164 -1.01 -15.96 14.28
N LEU A 165 -1.94 -15.07 13.94
CA LEU A 165 -2.98 -14.59 14.86
C LEU A 165 -4.14 -15.59 15.02
N THR A 166 -4.20 -16.62 14.17
CA THR A 166 -5.23 -17.65 14.19
C THR A 166 -4.65 -19.03 14.44
N LYS A 167 -5.43 -19.91 15.09
CA LYS A 167 -5.03 -21.31 15.37
C LYS A 167 -5.38 -22.28 14.24
N GLY A 168 -6.42 -22.01 13.46
CA GLY A 168 -6.94 -22.96 12.45
C GLY A 168 -6.28 -22.89 11.07
N TYR A 169 -5.68 -21.75 10.74
CA TYR A 169 -4.90 -21.51 9.53
C TYR A 169 -3.84 -20.46 9.83
N HIS A 170 -2.84 -20.32 8.97
CA HIS A 170 -1.80 -19.31 9.12
C HIS A 170 -2.33 -17.94 8.66
N TYR A 171 -2.29 -16.95 9.56
CA TYR A 171 -2.68 -15.57 9.26
C TYR A 171 -1.73 -14.58 9.92
N THR A 172 -0.93 -13.89 9.11
CA THR A 172 0.01 -12.87 9.56
C THR A 172 -0.35 -11.50 9.00
N VAL A 173 -0.16 -10.46 9.79
CA VAL A 173 -0.38 -9.07 9.40
C VAL A 173 0.83 -8.55 8.63
N ARG A 174 0.58 -7.80 7.56
CA ARG A 174 1.61 -7.39 6.60
C ARG A 174 1.31 -6.01 6.02
N ASP A 175 2.31 -5.46 5.34
CA ASP A 175 2.16 -4.32 4.46
C ASP A 175 2.71 -4.66 3.06
N PHE A 176 1.85 -4.63 2.05
CA PHE A 176 2.24 -4.90 0.65
C PHE A 176 2.89 -3.66 0.05
N LYS A 177 4.22 -3.69 -0.12
CA LYS A 177 4.99 -2.59 -0.71
C LYS A 177 5.32 -2.90 -2.16
N LEU A 178 5.12 -1.94 -3.06
CA LEU A 178 5.42 -2.10 -4.48
C LEU A 178 6.51 -1.12 -4.90
N SER A 179 7.50 -1.63 -5.62
CA SER A 179 8.57 -0.84 -6.23
C SER A 179 8.62 -1.08 -7.73
N LEU A 180 8.84 -0.01 -8.48
CA LEU A 180 9.19 -0.04 -9.89
C LEU A 180 10.60 0.50 -10.05
N SER A 181 11.43 -0.15 -10.84
CA SER A 181 12.71 0.42 -11.23
C SER A 181 12.95 0.27 -12.73
N VAL A 182 13.67 1.23 -13.28
CA VAL A 182 14.03 1.28 -14.70
C VAL A 182 15.52 1.56 -14.79
N CYS A 183 16.22 0.80 -15.63
CA CYS A 183 17.60 1.06 -15.99
C CYS A 183 17.80 1.02 -17.50
N VAL A 184 18.65 1.91 -18.01
CA VAL A 184 18.99 2.05 -19.42
C VAL A 184 20.50 2.07 -19.56
N ALA A 185 21.03 1.36 -20.56
CA ALA A 185 22.47 1.28 -20.80
C ALA A 185 23.06 2.65 -21.15
N GLY A 186 24.14 3.04 -20.47
CA GLY A 186 24.90 4.25 -20.78
C GLY A 186 25.66 4.85 -19.59
N SER A 187 26.27 6.01 -19.82
CA SER A 187 27.20 6.69 -18.90
C SER A 187 26.65 8.03 -18.41
N ILE A 188 27.10 8.44 -17.22
CA ILE A 188 26.77 9.71 -16.57
C ILE A 188 27.17 10.96 -17.40
N ASP A 189 28.21 10.83 -18.24
CA ASP A 189 28.75 11.95 -19.03
C ASP A 189 27.84 12.36 -20.19
N ASN A 190 26.84 11.53 -20.54
CA ASN A 190 25.93 11.80 -21.64
C ASN A 190 24.72 12.61 -21.15
N MET A 191 24.81 13.93 -21.24
CA MET A 191 23.74 14.87 -20.84
C MET A 191 22.41 14.59 -21.53
N THR A 192 22.42 14.35 -22.85
CA THR A 192 21.20 14.05 -23.62
C THR A 192 20.51 12.79 -23.10
N MET A 193 21.29 11.76 -22.73
CA MET A 193 20.74 10.54 -22.17
C MET A 193 20.14 10.76 -20.78
N ARG A 194 20.76 11.58 -19.94
CA ARG A 194 20.22 11.95 -18.63
C ARG A 194 18.89 12.69 -18.76
N GLU A 195 18.82 13.67 -19.65
CA GLU A 195 17.58 14.40 -19.95
C GLU A 195 16.48 13.46 -20.45
N ASN A 196 16.81 12.55 -21.37
CA ASN A 196 15.85 11.54 -21.86
C ASN A 196 15.39 10.59 -20.73
N LEU A 197 16.27 10.21 -19.80
CA LEU A 197 15.91 9.36 -18.66
C LEU A 197 14.99 10.09 -17.67
N LEU A 198 15.20 11.39 -17.45
CA LEU A 198 14.30 12.22 -16.65
C LEU A 198 12.91 12.33 -17.30
N LEU A 199 12.86 12.58 -18.62
CA LEU A 199 11.60 12.59 -19.37
C LEU A 199 10.89 11.23 -19.31
N LEU A 200 11.63 10.12 -19.43
CA LEU A 200 11.09 8.78 -19.28
C LEU A 200 10.50 8.55 -17.88
N ARG A 201 11.20 8.98 -16.83
CA ARG A 201 10.71 8.90 -15.45
C ARG A 201 9.39 9.64 -15.27
N GLU A 202 9.32 10.90 -15.73
CA GLU A 202 8.11 11.71 -15.59
C GLU A 202 6.94 11.14 -16.41
N SER A 203 7.23 10.60 -17.60
CA SER A 203 6.25 9.89 -18.42
C SER A 203 5.68 8.68 -17.69
N ILE A 204 6.55 7.79 -17.17
CA ILE A 204 6.13 6.60 -16.41
C ILE A 204 5.36 7.00 -15.15
N ALA A 205 5.85 7.95 -14.36
CA ALA A 205 5.17 8.43 -13.15
C ALA A 205 3.77 8.98 -13.46
N THR A 206 3.60 9.64 -14.60
CA THR A 206 2.32 10.17 -15.07
C THR A 206 1.37 9.07 -15.56
N THR A 207 1.87 8.10 -16.33
CA THR A 207 1.10 6.91 -16.72
C THR A 207 0.60 6.14 -15.49
N LEU A 208 1.45 5.95 -14.49
CA LEU A 208 1.07 5.30 -13.22
C LEU A 208 -0.05 6.08 -12.51
N ARG A 209 0.08 7.41 -12.38
CA ARG A 209 -0.99 8.24 -11.80
C ARG A 209 -2.29 8.16 -12.59
N ALA A 210 -2.23 8.12 -13.92
CA ALA A 210 -3.40 7.97 -14.79
C ALA A 210 -4.09 6.60 -14.62
N ALA A 211 -3.32 5.56 -14.31
CA ALA A 211 -3.82 4.23 -13.95
C ALA A 211 -4.14 4.10 -12.45
N SER A 212 -4.26 5.22 -11.72
CA SER A 212 -4.56 5.27 -10.29
C SER A 212 -3.50 4.65 -9.37
N PHE A 213 -2.23 4.60 -9.79
CA PHE A 213 -1.07 4.21 -8.96
C PHE A 213 -0.30 5.44 -8.46
N PRO A 214 -0.61 5.97 -7.25
CA PRO A 214 0.23 6.97 -6.59
C PRO A 214 1.67 6.45 -6.49
N ASN A 215 2.62 7.32 -6.78
CA ASN A 215 4.03 6.96 -6.78
C ASN A 215 4.91 8.15 -6.36
N ARG A 216 6.11 7.84 -5.85
CA ARG A 216 7.15 8.82 -5.54
C ARG A 216 8.51 8.35 -6.05
N VAL A 217 9.37 9.28 -6.43
CA VAL A 217 10.76 9.00 -6.81
C VAL A 217 11.58 8.68 -5.55
N CYS A 218 12.29 7.56 -5.57
CA CYS A 218 13.13 7.09 -4.48
C CYS A 218 14.48 7.81 -4.41
N SER A 219 14.99 7.93 -3.20
CA SER A 219 16.33 8.42 -2.86
C SER A 219 17.35 7.29 -2.72
N ALA A 220 18.63 7.64 -2.53
CA ALA A 220 19.66 6.67 -2.18
C ALA A 220 19.36 5.91 -0.87
N ASP A 221 18.86 6.62 0.16
CA ASP A 221 18.39 6.01 1.40
C ASP A 221 17.30 4.95 1.13
N ASP A 222 16.34 5.25 0.25
CA ASP A 222 15.26 4.33 -0.10
C ASP A 222 15.80 3.06 -0.78
N LEU A 223 16.73 3.20 -1.73
CA LEU A 223 17.36 2.05 -2.41
C LEU A 223 18.16 1.18 -1.44
N ILE A 224 19.01 1.81 -0.60
CA ILE A 224 19.84 1.10 0.38
C ILE A 224 18.96 0.34 1.35
N ASN A 225 17.94 0.99 1.93
CA ASN A 225 17.04 0.33 2.87
C ASN A 225 16.22 -0.79 2.20
N TRP A 226 15.79 -0.64 0.95
CA TRP A 226 15.10 -1.69 0.20
C TRP A 226 16.00 -2.91 -0.03
N CYS A 227 17.18 -2.70 -0.61
CA CYS A 227 18.11 -3.79 -0.90
C CYS A 227 18.61 -4.48 0.38
N ALA A 228 18.87 -3.71 1.45
CA ALA A 228 19.37 -4.25 2.72
C ALA A 228 18.41 -5.26 3.35
N LEU A 229 17.10 -5.17 3.10
CA LEU A 229 16.12 -6.17 3.57
C LEU A 229 16.39 -7.56 3.00
N PHE A 230 16.79 -7.65 1.72
CA PHE A 230 16.95 -8.91 1.03
C PHE A 230 18.40 -9.40 1.03
N CYS A 231 19.35 -8.49 1.09
CA CYS A 231 20.77 -8.82 1.24
C CYS A 231 21.16 -9.10 2.69
N ASN A 232 20.38 -8.61 3.66
CA ASN A 232 20.51 -8.94 5.08
C ASN A 232 19.13 -9.28 5.70
N PRO A 233 18.59 -10.48 5.42
CA PRO A 233 17.23 -10.86 5.81
C PRO A 233 16.92 -10.89 7.31
N HIS A 234 17.95 -10.85 8.16
CA HIS A 234 17.77 -10.67 9.61
C HIS A 234 17.05 -9.35 9.96
N ARG A 235 17.04 -8.37 9.04
CA ARG A 235 16.26 -7.13 9.10
C ARG A 235 14.76 -7.36 8.85
N ILE A 236 14.39 -8.39 8.09
CA ILE A 236 12.98 -8.76 7.86
C ILE A 236 12.34 -9.27 9.15
N GLU A 237 13.08 -10.04 9.95
CA GLU A 237 12.61 -10.55 11.24
C GLU A 237 12.58 -9.47 12.35
N ALA A 238 13.28 -8.36 12.16
CA ALA A 238 13.29 -7.28 13.15
C ALA A 238 11.95 -6.53 13.18
N SER A 239 11.33 -6.45 14.36
CA SER A 239 10.06 -5.72 14.53
C SER A 239 10.18 -4.21 14.31
N ARG A 240 11.40 -3.66 14.40
CA ARG A 240 11.72 -2.26 14.10
C ARG A 240 12.95 -2.23 13.19
N LEU A 241 12.85 -1.49 12.10
CA LEU A 241 13.98 -1.20 11.23
C LEU A 241 14.76 0.00 11.76
N THR A 242 16.08 -0.12 11.79
CA THR A 242 16.98 1.02 11.95
C THR A 242 17.29 1.56 10.56
N PRO A 243 16.89 2.79 10.21
CA PRO A 243 17.14 3.33 8.88
C PRO A 243 18.64 3.42 8.62
N LEU A 244 19.04 2.99 7.41
CA LEU A 244 20.38 3.23 6.87
C LEU A 244 20.36 4.56 6.12
N HIS A 245 21.42 5.34 6.26
CA HIS A 245 21.57 6.63 5.60
C HIS A 245 22.72 6.56 4.60
N TYR A 246 22.48 7.12 3.43
CA TYR A 246 23.46 7.21 2.37
C TYR A 246 24.60 8.16 2.74
N ASP A 247 25.82 7.66 2.61
CA ASP A 247 27.06 8.42 2.65
C ASP A 247 27.59 8.60 1.22
N ASP A 248 27.63 9.85 0.76
CA ASP A 248 28.11 10.24 -0.58
C ASP A 248 29.62 9.97 -0.76
N GLY A 249 30.38 9.83 0.34
CA GLY A 249 31.80 9.50 0.29
C GLY A 249 32.11 8.04 -0.09
N ARG A 250 31.09 7.19 -0.24
CA ARG A 250 31.24 5.75 -0.51
C ARG A 250 30.30 5.29 -1.62
N GLU A 251 30.68 4.22 -2.32
CA GLU A 251 29.77 3.61 -3.29
C GLU A 251 28.51 3.07 -2.61
N ILE A 252 27.37 3.12 -3.30
CA ILE A 252 26.09 2.64 -2.78
C ILE A 252 26.16 1.14 -2.44
N ARG A 253 26.79 0.32 -3.30
CA ARG A 253 26.84 -1.14 -3.12
C ARG A 253 27.50 -1.56 -1.79
N ASP A 254 28.49 -0.81 -1.34
CA ASP A 254 29.27 -1.10 -0.12
C ASP A 254 28.54 -0.69 1.16
N GLN A 255 27.38 -0.04 1.03
CA GLN A 255 26.54 0.42 2.13
C GLN A 255 25.28 -0.44 2.33
N ILE A 256 25.03 -1.40 1.42
CA ILE A 256 23.84 -2.25 1.44
C ILE A 256 24.01 -3.47 2.35
N ILE A 257 25.19 -4.11 2.30
CA ILE A 257 25.44 -5.38 2.98
C ILE A 257 26.25 -5.11 4.24
N ASP A 258 25.76 -5.59 5.38
CA ASP A 258 26.50 -5.51 6.62
C ASP A 258 27.72 -6.46 6.56
N PHE A 259 28.88 -6.01 7.01
CA PHE A 259 30.15 -6.78 6.92
C PHE A 259 30.11 -8.15 7.63
N ASP A 260 29.22 -8.30 8.61
CA ASP A 260 29.04 -9.51 9.41
C ASP A 260 27.93 -10.44 8.88
N THR A 261 27.27 -10.10 7.76
CA THR A 261 26.28 -10.96 7.12
C THR A 261 26.96 -12.10 6.35
N LEU A 262 26.86 -13.33 6.87
CA LEU A 262 27.34 -14.53 6.20
C LEU A 262 26.27 -15.09 5.27
N GLN A 263 26.66 -15.51 4.06
CA GLN A 263 25.77 -16.08 3.04
C GLN A 263 26.26 -17.46 2.60
N GLU A 264 25.64 -18.51 3.12
CA GLU A 264 25.93 -19.90 2.78
C GLU A 264 24.96 -20.40 1.70
N ALA A 265 25.48 -20.85 0.55
CA ALA A 265 24.65 -21.46 -0.49
C ALA A 265 24.38 -22.93 -0.18
N LYS A 266 23.10 -23.29 0.01
CA LYS A 266 22.63 -24.68 0.13
C LYS A 266 21.91 -25.09 -1.15
N PRO A 267 21.63 -26.39 -1.37
CA PRO A 267 20.95 -26.83 -2.60
C PRO A 267 19.63 -26.08 -2.85
N LEU A 268 18.80 -25.92 -1.82
CA LEU A 268 17.44 -25.38 -1.95
C LEU A 268 17.30 -23.88 -1.71
N GLY A 269 18.33 -23.21 -1.18
CA GLY A 269 18.26 -21.78 -0.84
C GLY A 269 19.58 -21.20 -0.35
N LEU A 270 19.57 -19.89 -0.07
CA LEU A 270 20.66 -19.16 0.56
C LEU A 270 20.38 -19.02 2.06
N VAL A 271 21.27 -19.50 2.91
CA VAL A 271 21.16 -19.35 4.36
C VAL A 271 22.00 -18.16 4.81
N PHE A 272 21.34 -17.23 5.48
CA PHE A 272 21.93 -16.03 6.05
C PHE A 272 22.11 -16.21 7.55
N THR A 273 23.31 -15.94 8.04
CA THR A 273 23.63 -15.95 9.48
C THR A 273 24.42 -14.71 9.85
N LYS A 274 24.38 -14.35 11.14
CA LYS A 274 25.18 -13.27 11.70
C LYS A 274 25.84 -13.70 13.01
N PRO A 275 27.12 -13.36 13.24
CA PRO A 275 27.76 -13.52 14.53
C PRO A 275 26.93 -12.86 15.65
N GLY A 276 26.69 -13.59 16.73
CA GLY A 276 25.90 -13.10 17.86
C GLY A 276 24.37 -13.14 17.68
N ARG A 277 23.86 -13.69 16.58
CA ARG A 277 22.45 -14.10 16.44
C ARG A 277 22.34 -15.60 16.24
N ASP A 278 21.49 -16.23 17.04
CA ASP A 278 21.23 -17.68 16.95
C ASP A 278 20.26 -18.02 15.80
N GLU A 279 19.41 -17.08 15.39
CA GLU A 279 18.40 -17.32 14.35
C GLU A 279 18.97 -17.05 12.95
N ALA A 280 19.03 -18.11 12.14
CA ALA A 280 19.36 -18.06 10.72
C ALA A 280 18.10 -17.82 9.88
N VAL A 281 18.26 -17.14 8.75
CA VAL A 281 17.18 -16.95 7.76
C VAL A 281 17.55 -17.66 6.47
N GLU A 282 16.66 -18.51 5.96
CA GLU A 282 16.79 -19.15 4.65
C GLU A 282 15.94 -18.39 3.62
N ALA A 283 16.57 -17.93 2.54
CA ALA A 283 15.88 -17.42 1.37
C ALA A 283 15.82 -18.51 0.29
N ARG A 284 14.62 -18.81 -0.20
CA ARG A 284 14.42 -19.72 -1.34
C ARG A 284 13.87 -18.96 -2.54
N PHE A 285 14.34 -19.36 -3.71
CA PHE A 285 14.11 -18.66 -4.97
C PHE A 285 13.46 -19.59 -5.98
N TYR A 286 12.41 -19.12 -6.64
CA TYR A 286 11.68 -19.89 -7.64
C TYR A 286 11.43 -19.08 -8.91
N SER A 287 11.80 -19.68 -10.04
CA SER A 287 11.44 -19.21 -11.37
C SER A 287 10.13 -19.86 -11.85
N ILE A 288 9.44 -19.22 -12.78
CA ILE A 288 8.28 -19.82 -13.45
C ILE A 288 8.74 -20.76 -14.56
N LYS A 289 8.29 -22.00 -14.51
CA LYS A 289 8.52 -23.01 -15.55
C LYS A 289 7.43 -22.99 -16.62
N SER A 290 6.17 -22.85 -16.22
CA SER A 290 5.04 -22.74 -17.14
C SER A 290 4.04 -21.67 -16.67
N PHE A 291 3.49 -20.98 -17.64
CA PHE A 291 2.51 -19.90 -17.46
C PHE A 291 1.11 -20.42 -17.80
N PRO A 292 0.04 -19.86 -17.20
CA PRO A 292 -1.34 -20.14 -17.60
C PRO A 292 -1.62 -19.72 -19.05
N GLU A 293 -2.54 -20.42 -19.72
CA GLU A 293 -2.96 -20.10 -21.10
C GLU A 293 -3.71 -18.76 -21.17
N HIS A 294 -4.54 -18.46 -20.17
CA HIS A 294 -5.25 -17.19 -20.03
C HIS A 294 -5.02 -16.60 -18.65
N PHE A 295 -4.60 -15.33 -18.62
CA PHE A 295 -4.39 -14.61 -17.37
C PHE A 295 -4.59 -13.13 -17.56
N ALA A 296 -5.43 -12.54 -16.72
CA ALA A 296 -5.74 -11.12 -16.71
C ALA A 296 -5.16 -10.44 -15.46
N LEU A 297 -4.97 -9.13 -15.55
CA LEU A 297 -4.28 -8.35 -14.52
C LEU A 297 -4.94 -8.48 -13.14
N TRP A 298 -6.27 -8.45 -13.06
CA TRP A 298 -7.00 -8.59 -11.79
C TRP A 298 -6.81 -9.95 -11.10
N GLN A 299 -6.39 -10.98 -11.84
CA GLN A 299 -6.10 -12.30 -11.27
C GLN A 299 -4.75 -12.34 -10.53
N MET A 300 -3.89 -11.34 -10.71
CA MET A 300 -2.62 -11.21 -9.96
C MET A 300 -2.84 -11.09 -8.46
N ASN A 301 -4.01 -10.63 -8.00
CA ASN A 301 -4.37 -10.62 -6.58
C ASN A 301 -4.36 -12.02 -5.93
N GLY A 302 -4.50 -13.09 -6.73
CA GLY A 302 -4.47 -14.46 -6.25
C GLY A 302 -3.08 -14.96 -5.93
N LEU A 303 -2.03 -14.32 -6.46
CA LEU A 303 -0.64 -14.71 -6.23
C LEU A 303 -0.07 -14.22 -4.90
N ILE A 304 -0.76 -13.30 -4.23
CA ILE A 304 -0.44 -12.83 -2.87
C ILE A 304 -1.25 -13.56 -1.78
N GLY A 305 -2.02 -14.58 -2.15
CA GLY A 305 -2.90 -15.36 -1.29
C GLY A 305 -4.35 -15.37 -1.79
N ASP A 306 -5.14 -16.33 -1.34
CA ASP A 306 -6.54 -16.43 -1.73
C ASP A 306 -7.46 -15.60 -0.82
N LEU A 307 -8.43 -14.90 -1.43
CA LEU A 307 -9.39 -14.09 -0.69
C LEU A 307 -10.39 -14.96 0.09
N MET A 308 -10.86 -16.05 -0.51
CA MET A 308 -11.97 -16.85 0.02
C MET A 308 -11.49 -18.06 0.82
N GLN A 309 -10.32 -18.60 0.49
CA GLN A 309 -9.72 -19.76 1.15
C GLN A 309 -8.57 -19.34 2.08
N PRO A 310 -8.79 -19.17 3.39
CA PRO A 310 -7.76 -18.65 4.29
C PRO A 310 -6.55 -19.57 4.48
N ALA A 311 -6.68 -20.85 4.11
CA ALA A 311 -5.56 -21.80 4.13
C ALA A 311 -4.52 -21.53 3.03
N LEU A 312 -4.91 -20.83 1.95
CA LEU A 312 -4.03 -20.51 0.82
C LEU A 312 -3.38 -19.14 1.02
N GLN A 313 -2.50 -19.04 2.01
CA GLN A 313 -1.76 -17.82 2.34
C GLN A 313 -0.28 -18.10 2.56
N TYR A 314 0.54 -17.08 2.33
CA TYR A 314 1.96 -17.18 2.64
C TYR A 314 2.16 -17.22 4.15
N SER A 315 2.98 -18.17 4.60
CA SER A 315 3.36 -18.30 6.01
C SER A 315 4.56 -17.45 6.41
N CYS A 316 5.21 -16.81 5.44
CA CYS A 316 6.42 -16.03 5.64
C CYS A 316 6.45 -14.80 4.72
N PRO A 317 7.29 -13.78 5.01
CA PRO A 317 7.56 -12.69 4.09
C PRO A 317 8.02 -13.19 2.72
N PHE A 318 7.52 -12.56 1.66
CA PHE A 318 7.81 -12.96 0.29
C PHE A 318 7.93 -11.75 -0.63
N LEU A 319 8.67 -11.92 -1.71
CA LEU A 319 8.90 -10.93 -2.75
C LEU A 319 8.56 -11.57 -4.11
N ILE A 320 7.62 -10.96 -4.83
CA ILE A 320 7.31 -11.31 -6.22
C ILE A 320 7.93 -10.25 -7.11
N THR A 321 8.90 -10.66 -7.92
CA THR A 321 9.56 -9.79 -8.89
C THR A 321 9.17 -10.19 -10.30
N MET A 322 8.82 -9.21 -11.13
CA MET A 322 8.75 -9.39 -12.58
C MET A 322 9.71 -8.41 -13.23
N GLY A 323 10.64 -8.93 -14.03
CA GLY A 323 11.51 -8.08 -14.85
C GLY A 323 11.13 -8.19 -16.32
N VAL A 324 11.20 -7.06 -17.03
CA VAL A 324 10.86 -6.90 -18.43
C VAL A 324 12.01 -6.18 -19.13
N GLN A 325 12.58 -6.84 -20.12
CA GLN A 325 13.60 -6.28 -21.01
C GLN A 325 12.93 -5.87 -22.33
N ILE A 326 13.06 -4.60 -22.69
CA ILE A 326 12.61 -4.11 -23.99
C ILE A 326 13.56 -4.63 -25.07
N LEU A 327 13.00 -5.29 -26.09
CA LEU A 327 13.75 -5.87 -27.20
C LEU A 327 13.76 -4.91 -28.38
N ASP A 328 14.75 -5.05 -29.26
CA ASP A 328 14.79 -4.31 -30.52
C ASP A 328 13.59 -4.70 -31.41
N PRO A 329 12.69 -3.76 -31.75
CA PRO A 329 11.47 -4.07 -32.51
C PRO A 329 11.75 -4.63 -33.90
N THR A 330 12.79 -4.12 -34.58
CA THR A 330 13.16 -4.51 -35.94
C THR A 330 13.65 -5.95 -35.97
N ALA A 331 14.59 -6.30 -35.09
CA ALA A 331 15.12 -7.64 -34.95
C ALA A 331 14.02 -8.64 -34.56
N MET A 332 13.11 -8.23 -33.67
CA MET A 332 11.98 -9.07 -33.26
C MET A 332 11.00 -9.33 -34.41
N ARG A 333 10.72 -8.33 -35.26
CA ARG A 333 9.91 -8.52 -36.46
C ARG A 333 10.53 -9.56 -37.39
N THR A 334 11.82 -9.45 -37.69
CA THR A 334 12.52 -10.46 -38.52
C THR A 334 12.44 -11.86 -37.94
N ILE A 335 12.67 -12.01 -36.62
CA ILE A 335 12.61 -13.32 -35.94
C ILE A 335 11.20 -13.90 -35.98
N VAL A 336 10.17 -13.11 -35.70
CA VAL A 336 8.78 -13.58 -35.67
C VAL A 336 8.31 -13.96 -37.06
N THR A 337 8.53 -13.11 -38.07
CA THR A 337 8.15 -13.41 -39.46
C THR A 337 8.80 -14.70 -39.95
N ALA A 338 10.10 -14.88 -39.71
CA ALA A 338 10.82 -16.10 -40.11
C ALA A 338 10.26 -17.36 -39.42
N ASN A 339 10.00 -17.29 -38.11
CA ASN A 339 9.44 -18.42 -37.37
C ASN A 339 7.98 -18.70 -37.73
N HIS A 340 7.18 -17.68 -38.03
CA HIS A 340 5.80 -17.83 -38.49
C HIS A 340 5.73 -18.54 -39.85
N VAL A 341 6.58 -18.15 -40.81
CA VAL A 341 6.70 -18.85 -42.10
C VAL A 341 7.10 -20.31 -41.91
N ARG A 342 8.11 -20.58 -41.07
CA ARG A 342 8.55 -21.95 -40.75
C ARG A 342 7.45 -22.77 -40.07
N ALA A 343 6.74 -22.20 -39.11
CA ALA A 343 5.63 -22.87 -38.43
C ALA A 343 4.50 -23.20 -39.41
N THR A 344 4.19 -22.29 -40.34
CA THR A 344 3.18 -22.50 -41.39
C THR A 344 3.59 -23.64 -42.33
N GLN A 345 4.87 -23.71 -42.72
CA GLN A 345 5.39 -24.83 -43.52
C GLN A 345 5.31 -26.16 -42.75
N ASN A 346 5.70 -26.17 -41.48
CA ASN A 346 5.65 -27.37 -40.63
C ASN A 346 4.22 -27.88 -40.44
N ALA A 347 3.25 -26.99 -40.23
CA ALA A 347 1.84 -27.33 -40.08
C ALA A 347 1.22 -27.93 -41.34
N LYS A 348 1.76 -27.61 -42.53
CA LYS A 348 1.35 -28.20 -43.82
C LYS A 348 2.05 -29.53 -44.13
N SER A 349 2.99 -29.98 -43.28
CA SER A 349 3.72 -31.23 -43.51
C SER A 349 2.86 -32.45 -43.16
N LYS A 350 3.09 -33.58 -43.83
CA LYS A 350 2.39 -34.84 -43.56
C LYS A 350 2.56 -35.36 -42.12
N MET A 351 3.60 -34.93 -41.41
CA MET A 351 3.83 -35.29 -40.00
C MET A 351 3.07 -34.40 -39.01
N ALA A 352 2.49 -33.28 -39.45
CA ALA A 352 1.70 -32.42 -38.57
C ALA A 352 0.42 -33.11 -38.04
N GLU A 353 -0.18 -34.00 -38.83
CA GLU A 353 -1.41 -34.74 -38.47
C GLU A 353 -1.23 -35.61 -37.21
N VAL A 354 0.00 -36.05 -36.94
CA VAL A 354 0.35 -36.91 -35.79
C VAL A 354 1.08 -36.17 -34.66
N MET A 355 1.32 -34.86 -34.82
CA MET A 355 2.06 -34.04 -33.84
C MET A 355 1.14 -32.98 -33.20
N PRO A 356 0.62 -33.22 -31.98
CA PRO A 356 -0.36 -32.33 -31.35
C PRO A 356 0.17 -30.92 -31.02
N ASP A 357 1.50 -30.73 -30.92
CA ASP A 357 2.12 -29.43 -30.62
C ASP A 357 2.23 -28.49 -31.82
N VAL A 358 2.15 -29.02 -33.05
CA VAL A 358 2.40 -28.23 -34.27
C VAL A 358 1.33 -27.16 -34.49
N PRO A 359 0.01 -27.47 -34.36
CA PRO A 359 -1.04 -26.45 -34.46
C PRO A 359 -0.90 -25.34 -33.41
N LYS A 360 -0.62 -25.69 -32.15
CA LYS A 360 -0.43 -24.72 -31.05
C LYS A 360 0.74 -23.76 -31.32
N LYS A 361 1.88 -24.30 -31.77
CA LYS A 361 3.04 -23.47 -32.14
C LYS A 361 2.73 -22.52 -33.29
N LEU A 362 1.96 -22.98 -34.30
CA LEU A 362 1.54 -22.11 -35.39
C LEU A 362 0.65 -20.97 -34.88
N GLU A 363 -0.31 -21.27 -34.01
CA GLU A 363 -1.18 -20.28 -33.38
C GLU A 363 -0.40 -19.24 -32.58
N ASP A 364 0.56 -19.66 -31.76
CA ASP A 364 1.44 -18.76 -31.00
C ASP A 364 2.23 -17.81 -31.92
N TRP A 365 2.85 -18.34 -32.98
CA TRP A 365 3.61 -17.52 -33.93
C TRP A 365 2.71 -16.61 -34.76
N LYS A 366 1.48 -17.04 -35.06
CA LYS A 366 0.48 -16.21 -35.73
C LYS A 366 0.06 -15.04 -34.83
N ALA A 367 -0.29 -15.29 -33.58
CA ALA A 367 -0.64 -14.25 -32.62
C ALA A 367 0.50 -13.23 -32.42
N ALA A 368 1.74 -13.71 -32.36
CA ALA A 368 2.91 -12.85 -32.30
C ALA A 368 3.09 -11.98 -33.56
N ALA A 369 2.86 -12.54 -34.76
CA ALA A 369 2.92 -11.81 -36.02
C ALA A 369 1.81 -10.75 -36.11
N ASP A 370 0.56 -11.14 -35.83
CA ASP A 370 -0.61 -10.25 -35.84
C ASP A 370 -0.41 -9.06 -34.88
N THR A 371 0.19 -9.31 -33.71
CA THR A 371 0.54 -8.24 -32.75
C THR A 371 1.53 -7.23 -33.33
N LEU A 372 2.57 -7.70 -34.02
CA LEU A 372 3.59 -6.83 -34.61
C LEU A 372 3.08 -6.05 -35.83
N ASP A 373 2.13 -6.62 -36.57
CA ASP A 373 1.48 -5.98 -37.72
C ASP A 373 0.54 -4.85 -37.26
N GLN A 374 -0.11 -5.02 -36.10
CA GLN A 374 -0.92 -3.98 -35.45
C GLN A 374 -0.07 -2.88 -34.74
N GLY A 375 1.26 -2.93 -34.86
CA GLY A 375 2.16 -1.97 -34.22
C GLY A 375 2.46 -2.25 -32.73
N GLY A 376 2.04 -3.41 -32.22
CA GLY A 376 2.40 -3.88 -30.89
C GLY A 376 3.88 -4.30 -30.79
N GLN A 377 4.32 -4.58 -29.56
CA GLN A 377 5.71 -4.95 -29.26
C GLN A 377 5.78 -6.27 -28.48
N ILE A 378 6.92 -6.94 -28.64
CA ILE A 378 7.26 -8.17 -27.90
C ILE A 378 8.44 -7.87 -26.99
N VAL A 379 8.29 -8.23 -25.72
CA VAL A 379 9.30 -8.06 -24.67
C VAL A 379 9.81 -9.42 -24.21
N SER A 380 10.96 -9.43 -23.53
CA SER A 380 11.43 -10.60 -22.81
C SER A 380 11.20 -10.37 -21.33
N LEU A 381 10.52 -11.30 -20.65
CA LEU A 381 10.22 -11.17 -19.22
C LEU A 381 10.61 -12.41 -18.43
N TYR A 382 10.79 -12.23 -17.13
CA TYR A 382 10.87 -13.29 -16.14
C TYR A 382 10.04 -12.93 -14.92
N HIS A 383 9.75 -13.95 -14.12
CA HIS A 383 9.19 -13.81 -12.79
C HIS A 383 10.04 -14.58 -11.80
N GLN A 384 10.18 -14.00 -10.63
CA GLN A 384 10.93 -14.55 -9.53
C GLN A 384 10.10 -14.46 -8.25
N LEU A 385 9.88 -15.59 -7.60
CA LEU A 385 9.40 -15.62 -6.23
C LEU A 385 10.59 -15.83 -5.29
N ALA A 386 10.73 -14.96 -4.29
CA ALA A 386 11.62 -15.18 -3.15
C ALA A 386 10.78 -15.27 -1.87
N ILE A 387 11.05 -16.27 -1.03
CA ILE A 387 10.48 -16.40 0.30
C ILE A 387 11.58 -16.34 1.35
N PHE A 388 11.33 -15.69 2.49
CA PHE A 388 12.29 -15.49 3.56
C PHE A 388 11.74 -16.08 4.85
N THR A 389 12.39 -17.12 5.37
CA THR A 389 11.82 -17.94 6.44
C THR A 389 12.91 -18.54 7.30
N ARG A 390 12.54 -19.03 8.49
CA ARG A 390 13.44 -19.85 9.30
C ARG A 390 13.69 -21.20 8.60
N PRO A 391 14.92 -21.75 8.66
CA PRO A 391 15.24 -23.03 8.03
C PRO A 391 14.30 -24.19 8.42
N SER A 392 13.83 -24.20 9.67
CA SER A 392 12.88 -25.21 10.18
C SER A 392 11.49 -25.15 9.53
N GLU A 393 11.11 -24.01 8.96
CA GLU A 393 9.78 -23.75 8.38
C GLU A 393 9.82 -23.69 6.85
N ALA A 394 11.02 -23.74 6.26
CA ALA A 394 11.24 -23.45 4.85
C ALA A 394 10.52 -24.40 3.88
N THR A 395 10.48 -25.69 4.22
CA THR A 395 9.77 -26.70 3.41
C THR A 395 8.26 -26.46 3.38
N THR A 396 7.66 -26.15 4.53
CA THR A 396 6.22 -25.83 4.60
C THR A 396 5.90 -24.53 3.87
N ALA A 397 6.75 -23.51 4.01
CA ALA A 397 6.59 -22.25 3.29
C ALA A 397 6.67 -22.43 1.77
N GLU A 398 7.59 -23.27 1.29
CA GLU A 398 7.72 -23.64 -0.13
C GLU A 398 6.47 -24.34 -0.67
N GLU A 399 5.94 -25.31 0.06
CA GLU A 399 4.73 -26.03 -0.34
C GLU A 399 3.53 -25.09 -0.44
N ASN A 400 3.34 -24.23 0.56
CA ASN A 400 2.28 -23.21 0.55
C ASN A 400 2.39 -22.29 -0.67
N ALA A 401 3.59 -21.78 -0.96
CA ALA A 401 3.84 -20.95 -2.13
C ALA A 401 3.52 -21.68 -3.45
N LYS A 402 3.97 -22.93 -3.60
CA LYS A 402 3.69 -23.73 -4.80
C LYS A 402 2.20 -23.96 -5.01
N VAL A 403 1.44 -24.21 -3.94
CA VAL A 403 -0.02 -24.40 -4.02
C VAL A 403 -0.72 -23.11 -4.45
N ILE A 404 -0.34 -21.95 -3.90
CA ILE A 404 -0.90 -20.64 -4.28
C ILE A 404 -0.72 -20.40 -5.80
N TRP A 405 0.49 -20.58 -6.31
CA TRP A 405 0.79 -20.33 -7.72
C TRP A 405 0.15 -21.37 -8.65
N ARG A 406 0.15 -22.65 -8.27
CA ARG A 406 -0.51 -23.72 -9.02
C ARG A 406 -2.02 -23.52 -9.11
N GLY A 407 -2.66 -23.03 -8.04
CA GLY A 407 -4.08 -22.67 -8.03
C GLY A 407 -4.43 -21.56 -9.03
N ARG A 408 -3.44 -20.84 -9.54
CA ARG A 408 -3.57 -19.80 -10.57
C ARG A 408 -2.98 -20.19 -11.93
N GLY A 409 -2.65 -21.48 -12.10
CA GLY A 409 -2.16 -22.03 -13.37
C GLY A 409 -0.66 -21.84 -13.63
N PHE A 410 0.11 -21.39 -12.65
CA PHE A 410 1.56 -21.28 -12.76
C PHE A 410 2.28 -22.48 -12.16
N GLU A 411 3.39 -22.87 -12.77
CA GLU A 411 4.29 -23.89 -12.22
C GLU A 411 5.60 -23.24 -11.78
N LEU A 412 5.85 -23.25 -10.47
CA LEU A 412 7.11 -22.79 -9.89
C LEU A 412 8.17 -23.90 -9.91
N ASN A 413 9.41 -23.53 -10.17
CA ASN A 413 10.58 -24.39 -10.09
C ASN A 413 11.68 -23.74 -9.25
N ASN A 414 12.35 -24.53 -8.40
CA ASN A 414 13.42 -24.02 -7.52
C ASN A 414 14.69 -23.72 -8.35
N ASP A 415 15.34 -22.59 -8.06
CA ASP A 415 16.61 -22.16 -8.65
C ASP A 415 17.82 -22.80 -7.95
N THR A 416 17.89 -24.13 -7.95
CA THR A 416 18.94 -24.90 -7.28
C THR A 416 20.35 -24.42 -7.66
N TYR A 417 21.15 -24.03 -6.67
CA TYR A 417 22.50 -23.44 -6.80
C TYR A 417 22.59 -22.12 -7.60
N MET A 418 21.47 -21.49 -7.94
CA MET A 418 21.42 -20.23 -8.69
C MET A 418 20.90 -19.06 -7.84
N HIS A 419 20.93 -19.22 -6.52
CA HIS A 419 20.33 -18.32 -5.53
C HIS A 419 20.86 -16.88 -5.61
N ARG A 420 22.17 -16.69 -5.82
CA ARG A 420 22.75 -15.33 -5.93
C ARG A 420 22.31 -14.61 -7.19
N GLN A 421 22.23 -15.31 -8.33
CA GLN A 421 21.66 -14.75 -9.57
C GLN A 421 20.19 -14.40 -9.38
N ALA A 422 19.42 -15.29 -8.75
CA ALA A 422 18.02 -15.05 -8.43
C ALA A 422 17.81 -13.87 -7.47
N LEU A 423 18.67 -13.73 -6.45
CA LEU A 423 18.66 -12.60 -5.53
C LEU A 423 18.95 -11.29 -6.27
N MET A 424 19.97 -11.24 -7.14
CA MET A 424 20.23 -10.06 -7.97
C MET A 424 19.04 -9.70 -8.85
N ALA A 425 18.37 -10.69 -9.45
CA ALA A 425 17.17 -10.47 -10.25
C ALA A 425 15.97 -9.94 -9.45
N CYS A 426 15.99 -10.05 -8.12
CA CYS A 426 14.99 -9.50 -7.20
C CYS A 426 15.31 -8.08 -6.72
N LEU A 427 16.46 -7.51 -7.08
CA LEU A 427 16.87 -6.16 -6.64
C LEU A 427 16.59 -5.11 -7.73
N PRO A 428 16.33 -3.84 -7.36
CA PRO A 428 16.04 -2.76 -8.31
C PRO A 428 17.16 -2.47 -9.30
N MET A 429 16.86 -2.06 -10.53
CA MET A 429 17.84 -1.60 -11.54
C MET A 429 18.97 -2.59 -11.88
N THR A 430 18.85 -3.87 -11.49
CA THR A 430 19.86 -4.90 -11.79
C THR A 430 19.67 -5.54 -13.15
N LEU A 431 18.50 -5.39 -13.77
CA LEU A 431 18.17 -5.95 -15.09
C LEU A 431 18.90 -5.23 -16.24
N SER A 432 20.23 -5.32 -16.26
CA SER A 432 21.06 -4.88 -17.37
C SER A 432 21.00 -5.89 -18.53
N GLY A 433 21.48 -5.49 -19.70
CA GLY A 433 21.64 -6.41 -20.84
C GLY A 433 22.50 -7.63 -20.50
N LYS A 434 23.49 -7.50 -19.61
CA LYS A 434 24.33 -8.63 -19.17
C LYS A 434 23.55 -9.62 -18.31
N LEU A 435 22.84 -9.15 -17.27
CA LEU A 435 22.03 -10.02 -16.41
C LEU A 435 20.90 -10.68 -17.21
N HIS A 436 20.26 -9.93 -18.11
CA HIS A 436 19.24 -10.47 -19.01
C HIS A 436 19.78 -11.60 -19.89
N ASN A 437 20.96 -11.41 -20.50
CA ASN A 437 21.61 -12.42 -21.32
C ASN A 437 21.97 -13.68 -20.51
N ASP A 438 22.41 -13.50 -19.27
CA ASP A 438 22.72 -14.62 -18.37
C ASP A 438 21.46 -15.42 -18.01
N MET A 439 20.38 -14.76 -17.59
CA MET A 439 19.08 -15.41 -17.36
C MET A 439 18.53 -16.10 -18.61
N ARG A 440 18.78 -15.53 -19.80
CA ARG A 440 18.40 -16.13 -21.07
C ARG A 440 19.17 -17.43 -21.35
N ARG A 441 20.48 -17.48 -21.08
CA ARG A 441 21.28 -18.71 -21.21
C ARG A 441 20.75 -19.80 -20.27
N MET A 442 20.30 -19.39 -19.09
CA MET A 442 19.69 -20.26 -18.09
C MET A 442 18.22 -20.61 -18.35
N ARG A 443 17.63 -20.13 -19.45
CA ARG A 443 16.22 -20.36 -19.85
C ARG A 443 15.19 -19.90 -18.80
N ARG A 444 15.51 -18.85 -18.06
CA ARG A 444 14.63 -18.25 -17.03
C ARG A 444 13.78 -17.08 -17.54
N VAL A 445 13.94 -16.72 -18.81
CA VAL A 445 13.16 -15.65 -19.48
C VAL A 445 12.28 -16.25 -20.57
N SER A 446 11.13 -15.63 -20.80
CA SER A 446 10.23 -15.97 -21.91
C SER A 446 9.84 -14.71 -22.68
N ARG A 447 9.53 -14.87 -23.97
CA ARG A 447 9.04 -13.78 -24.82
C ARG A 447 7.52 -13.70 -24.73
N LYS A 448 6.99 -12.49 -24.57
CA LYS A 448 5.56 -12.21 -24.40
C LYS A 448 5.24 -10.89 -25.10
N THR A 449 3.99 -10.70 -25.52
CA THR A 449 3.52 -9.38 -25.95
C THR A 449 3.55 -8.41 -24.77
N VAL A 450 3.64 -7.11 -25.05
CA VAL A 450 3.54 -6.05 -24.04
C VAL A 450 2.25 -6.17 -23.20
N ALA A 451 1.11 -6.48 -23.85
CA ALA A 451 -0.16 -6.70 -23.15
C ALA A 451 -0.07 -7.86 -22.14
N ASN A 452 0.51 -9.00 -22.55
CA ASN A 452 0.71 -10.13 -21.64
C ASN A 452 1.66 -9.78 -20.49
N ALA A 453 2.69 -8.96 -20.74
CA ALA A 453 3.57 -8.50 -19.68
C ALA A 453 2.84 -7.65 -18.62
N ILE A 454 1.88 -6.83 -19.03
CA ILE A 454 1.03 -6.06 -18.10
C ILE A 454 0.10 -6.99 -17.32
N HIS A 455 -0.57 -7.94 -17.97
CA HIS A 455 -1.44 -8.88 -17.26
C HIS A 455 -0.71 -9.77 -16.25
N LEU A 456 0.59 -9.94 -16.40
CA LEU A 456 1.45 -10.69 -15.48
C LEU A 456 2.17 -9.79 -14.46
N ALA A 457 1.94 -8.47 -14.45
CA ALA A 457 2.64 -7.55 -13.58
C ALA A 457 2.16 -7.67 -12.12
N PRO A 458 3.06 -7.83 -11.12
CA PRO A 458 2.68 -8.00 -9.72
C PRO A 458 2.34 -6.65 -9.08
N VAL A 459 1.36 -5.93 -9.63
CA VAL A 459 1.00 -4.58 -9.20
C VAL A 459 -0.27 -4.54 -8.33
N ILE A 460 -0.88 -5.70 -8.09
CA ILE A 460 -2.14 -5.84 -7.35
C ILE A 460 -1.87 -6.35 -5.93
N GLY A 461 -2.30 -5.56 -4.94
CA GLY A 461 -2.23 -5.81 -3.50
C GLY A 461 -3.60 -6.03 -2.86
N GLU A 462 -3.70 -5.69 -1.58
CA GLU A 462 -4.98 -5.57 -0.85
C GLU A 462 -5.16 -4.11 -0.40
N TRP A 463 -6.41 -3.67 -0.23
CA TRP A 463 -6.69 -2.27 0.07
C TRP A 463 -6.09 -1.86 1.42
N ARG A 464 -5.24 -0.83 1.42
CA ARG A 464 -4.56 -0.31 2.62
C ARG A 464 -5.48 0.50 3.54
N GLY A 465 -6.64 0.90 3.04
CA GLY A 465 -7.56 1.77 3.78
C GLY A 465 -7.38 3.25 3.48
N THR A 466 -7.79 4.10 4.41
CA THR A 466 -7.73 5.56 4.29
C THR A 466 -6.49 6.15 5.00
N ALA A 467 -6.19 7.43 4.80
CA ALA A 467 -4.92 8.03 5.26
C ALA A 467 -4.78 8.07 6.80
N THR A 468 -5.88 8.28 7.52
CA THR A 468 -5.88 8.46 8.97
C THR A 468 -6.15 7.13 9.68
N PRO A 469 -5.23 6.61 10.50
CA PRO A 469 -5.40 5.33 11.19
C PRO A 469 -6.27 5.47 12.46
N THR A 470 -7.49 6.00 12.35
CA THR A 470 -8.43 6.11 13.48
C THR A 470 -8.95 4.74 13.90
N LEU A 471 -9.28 3.89 12.93
CA LEU A 471 -9.52 2.47 13.11
C LEU A 471 -8.38 1.67 12.48
N ILE A 472 -8.04 0.55 13.12
CA ILE A 472 -7.12 -0.44 12.54
C ILE A 472 -7.85 -1.76 12.40
N LEU A 473 -7.78 -2.28 11.19
CA LEU A 473 -8.27 -3.56 10.74
C LEU A 473 -7.14 -4.29 10.00
N ALA A 474 -7.41 -5.51 9.58
CA ALA A 474 -6.51 -6.24 8.70
C ALA A 474 -7.34 -6.98 7.64
N GLY A 475 -6.87 -6.90 6.41
CA GLY A 475 -7.44 -7.60 5.27
C GLY A 475 -7.30 -9.11 5.40
N ARG A 476 -7.98 -9.85 4.54
CA ARG A 476 -8.00 -11.32 4.61
C ARG A 476 -6.65 -11.91 4.27
N ARG A 477 -5.82 -11.24 3.45
CA ARG A 477 -4.43 -11.65 3.12
C ARG A 477 -3.38 -11.01 4.02
N GLY A 478 -3.83 -10.36 5.10
CA GLY A 478 -2.97 -9.80 6.13
C GLY A 478 -2.66 -8.31 5.98
N GLN A 479 -3.05 -7.64 4.88
CA GLN A 479 -2.77 -6.21 4.74
C GLN A 479 -3.33 -5.42 5.91
N LEU A 480 -2.48 -4.70 6.64
CA LEU A 480 -2.95 -3.77 7.65
C LEU A 480 -3.80 -2.68 6.98
N MET A 481 -5.03 -2.50 7.45
CA MET A 481 -6.03 -1.64 6.85
C MET A 481 -6.46 -0.55 7.84
N THR A 482 -6.33 0.71 7.42
CA THR A 482 -6.72 1.88 8.22
C THR A 482 -8.09 2.40 7.78
N LEU A 483 -8.85 2.98 8.71
CA LEU A 483 -10.14 3.57 8.35
C LEU A 483 -10.45 4.79 9.21
N ASP A 484 -10.77 5.88 8.55
CA ASP A 484 -11.42 7.06 9.11
C ASP A 484 -12.56 7.47 8.17
N LEU A 485 -13.73 7.73 8.74
CA LEU A 485 -14.92 8.14 7.99
C LEU A 485 -14.81 9.60 7.54
N TYR A 486 -13.95 10.40 8.18
CA TYR A 486 -13.70 11.80 7.86
C TYR A 486 -12.61 12.00 6.81
N ASP A 487 -11.94 10.93 6.36
CA ASP A 487 -11.02 10.99 5.22
C ASP A 487 -11.74 11.13 3.87
N ASN A 488 -13.09 11.13 3.85
CA ASN A 488 -13.84 11.36 2.61
C ASN A 488 -13.80 12.84 2.17
N ASP A 489 -13.10 13.11 1.08
CA ASP A 489 -12.95 14.44 0.48
C ASP A 489 -14.17 14.88 -0.35
N GLN A 490 -15.13 13.98 -0.63
CA GLN A 490 -16.33 14.27 -1.44
C GLN A 490 -17.53 14.81 -0.63
N GLY A 491 -17.38 15.03 0.68
CA GLY A 491 -18.31 15.85 1.47
C GLY A 491 -19.41 15.13 2.27
N ASN A 492 -19.35 13.80 2.44
CA ASN A 492 -20.29 13.06 3.31
C ASN A 492 -19.58 12.05 4.22
N PHE A 493 -19.77 12.14 5.53
CA PHE A 493 -19.12 11.28 6.53
C PHE A 493 -20.04 10.21 7.13
N ASN A 494 -21.25 10.08 6.58
CA ASN A 494 -22.23 9.12 7.06
C ASN A 494 -21.84 7.68 6.69
N GLY A 495 -22.04 6.74 7.62
CA GLY A 495 -21.85 5.31 7.40
C GLY A 495 -23.09 4.51 7.79
N ALA A 496 -23.32 3.39 7.12
CA ALA A 496 -24.40 2.45 7.43
C ALA A 496 -23.83 1.09 7.87
N ILE A 497 -24.31 0.56 8.99
CA ILE A 497 -23.90 -0.75 9.53
C ILE A 497 -25.12 -1.66 9.52
N ILE A 498 -25.10 -2.67 8.66
CA ILE A 498 -26.21 -3.62 8.45
C ILE A 498 -25.74 -5.02 8.83
N GLY A 499 -26.60 -5.78 9.49
CA GLY A 499 -26.30 -7.15 9.91
C GLY A 499 -27.44 -7.75 10.70
N THR A 500 -27.47 -9.08 10.80
CA THR A 500 -28.47 -9.82 11.59
C THR A 500 -28.19 -9.70 13.10
N PRO A 501 -29.18 -9.97 13.98
CA PRO A 501 -28.91 -10.10 15.41
C PRO A 501 -27.77 -11.11 15.67
N GLY A 502 -26.83 -10.76 16.55
CA GLY A 502 -25.67 -11.60 16.85
C GLY A 502 -24.48 -11.50 15.87
N SER A 503 -24.61 -10.77 14.75
CA SER A 503 -23.54 -10.66 13.73
C SER A 503 -22.34 -9.80 14.15
N GLY A 504 -22.33 -9.24 15.36
CA GLY A 504 -21.27 -8.36 15.85
C GLY A 504 -21.47 -6.85 15.59
N LYS A 505 -22.65 -6.40 15.12
CA LYS A 505 -22.93 -4.97 14.90
C LYS A 505 -22.56 -4.07 16.09
N SER A 506 -23.03 -4.42 17.29
CA SER A 506 -22.76 -3.62 18.50
C SER A 506 -21.28 -3.64 18.87
N VAL A 507 -20.55 -4.74 18.61
CA VAL A 507 -19.10 -4.82 18.84
C VAL A 507 -18.38 -3.84 17.92
N TRP A 508 -18.73 -3.83 16.64
CA TRP A 508 -18.16 -2.90 15.66
C TRP A 508 -18.49 -1.44 15.98
N MET A 509 -19.74 -1.13 16.34
CA MET A 509 -20.12 0.22 16.76
C MET A 509 -19.39 0.68 18.03
N ASN A 510 -19.16 -0.22 18.99
CA ASN A 510 -18.35 0.10 20.18
C ASN A 510 -16.91 0.43 19.81
N GLU A 511 -16.32 -0.31 18.86
CA GLU A 511 -14.97 -0.05 18.35
C GLU A 511 -14.87 1.31 17.66
N ILE A 512 -15.85 1.67 16.82
CA ILE A 512 -15.95 2.99 16.19
C ILE A 512 -16.06 4.09 17.26
N ALA A 513 -17.04 3.98 18.16
CA ALA A 513 -17.30 4.97 19.20
C ALA A 513 -16.07 5.17 20.10
N TRP A 514 -15.42 4.08 20.51
CA TRP A 514 -14.20 4.15 21.31
C TRP A 514 -13.05 4.77 20.54
N SER A 515 -12.87 4.39 19.28
CA SER A 515 -11.77 4.89 18.46
C SER A 515 -11.85 6.39 18.25
N TYR A 516 -13.02 6.93 17.89
CA TYR A 516 -13.22 8.37 17.78
C TYR A 516 -13.15 9.08 19.13
N ARG A 517 -13.74 8.53 20.19
CA ARG A 517 -13.63 9.14 21.52
C ARG A 517 -12.17 9.24 21.97
N ALA A 518 -11.37 8.23 21.66
CA ALA A 518 -9.96 8.15 21.99
C ALA A 518 -9.09 9.12 21.17
N THR A 519 -9.59 9.71 20.08
CA THR A 519 -8.95 10.80 19.31
C THR A 519 -9.56 12.18 19.64
N ASN A 520 -10.23 12.30 20.79
CA ASN A 520 -10.88 13.50 21.30
C ASN A 520 -12.18 13.91 20.60
N ALA A 521 -12.79 13.05 19.78
CA ALA A 521 -14.09 13.34 19.21
C ALA A 521 -15.21 13.35 20.27
N GLN A 522 -16.27 14.11 20.01
CA GLN A 522 -17.53 14.00 20.74
C GLN A 522 -18.37 12.86 20.14
N VAL A 523 -18.78 11.92 20.99
CA VAL A 523 -19.57 10.76 20.57
C VAL A 523 -20.89 10.77 21.31
N ARG A 524 -22.00 10.78 20.57
CA ARG A 524 -23.37 10.70 21.08
C ARG A 524 -24.02 9.45 20.51
N LEU A 525 -24.61 8.63 21.37
CA LEU A 525 -25.17 7.33 21.01
C LEU A 525 -26.62 7.26 21.48
N LEU A 526 -27.50 6.78 20.59
CA LEU A 526 -28.87 6.40 20.93
C LEU A 526 -28.90 4.88 21.08
N ASP A 527 -29.05 4.40 22.31
CA ASP A 527 -28.87 2.99 22.65
C ASP A 527 -30.19 2.34 23.09
N LEU A 528 -30.70 1.46 22.25
CA LEU A 528 -31.83 0.57 22.55
C LEU A 528 -31.26 -0.77 23.06
N GLY A 529 -31.04 -0.89 24.37
CA GLY A 529 -30.59 -2.15 25.00
C GLY A 529 -29.34 -2.07 25.88
N ARG A 530 -28.89 -0.85 26.25
CA ARG A 530 -27.77 -0.61 27.18
C ARG A 530 -26.44 -1.26 26.74
N SER A 531 -26.24 -1.48 25.44
CA SER A 531 -25.03 -2.08 24.88
C SER A 531 -23.79 -1.20 25.05
N PHE A 532 -23.96 0.12 25.19
CA PHE A 532 -22.88 1.10 25.26
C PHE A 532 -22.68 1.68 26.67
N GLU A 533 -23.50 1.30 27.66
CA GLU A 533 -23.45 1.82 29.04
C GLU A 533 -22.06 1.67 29.66
N LYS A 534 -21.46 0.47 29.53
CA LYS A 534 -20.12 0.18 30.04
C LYS A 534 -19.04 1.00 29.34
N LEU A 535 -19.18 1.23 28.03
CA LEU A 535 -18.24 2.04 27.26
C LEU A 535 -18.31 3.50 27.70
N CYS A 536 -19.53 4.03 27.83
CA CYS A 536 -19.79 5.39 28.29
C CYS A 536 -19.17 5.64 29.67
N ARG A 537 -19.41 4.74 30.63
CA ARG A 537 -18.79 4.82 31.97
C ARG A 537 -17.26 4.80 31.92
N LYS A 538 -16.66 3.92 31.12
CA LYS A 538 -15.19 3.85 30.96
C LYS A 538 -14.59 5.10 30.32
N ALA A 539 -15.36 5.81 29.49
CA ALA A 539 -14.96 7.06 28.88
C ALA A 539 -15.28 8.28 29.75
N ASN A 540 -15.73 8.09 31.00
CA ASN A 540 -16.26 9.13 31.89
C ASN A 540 -17.36 9.97 31.21
N GLY A 541 -18.20 9.34 30.41
CA GLY A 541 -19.33 9.96 29.71
C GLY A 541 -20.60 10.02 30.56
N ALA A 542 -21.59 10.75 30.06
CA ALA A 542 -22.93 10.81 30.65
C ALA A 542 -23.85 9.75 30.03
N PHE A 543 -24.36 8.83 30.85
CA PHE A 543 -25.39 7.88 30.44
C PHE A 543 -26.75 8.41 30.87
N ILE A 544 -27.57 8.81 29.89
CA ILE A 544 -28.90 9.38 30.11
C ILE A 544 -29.92 8.29 29.84
N GLU A 545 -30.68 7.94 30.88
CA GLU A 545 -31.79 6.99 30.77
C GLU A 545 -33.12 7.72 31.01
N PHE A 546 -34.09 7.48 30.13
CA PHE A 546 -35.46 7.92 30.31
C PHE A 546 -36.28 6.77 30.87
N GLY A 547 -36.91 7.00 32.01
CA GLY A 547 -37.75 6.02 32.68
C GLY A 547 -38.59 6.67 33.77
N PRO A 548 -39.56 5.95 34.37
CA PRO A 548 -40.47 6.52 35.37
C PRO A 548 -39.80 7.16 36.58
N HIS A 549 -38.57 6.70 36.90
CA HIS A 549 -37.76 7.20 38.02
C HIS A 549 -36.59 8.09 37.58
N SER A 550 -36.50 8.42 36.29
CA SER A 550 -35.46 9.32 35.81
C SER A 550 -35.74 10.74 36.29
N PRO A 551 -34.75 11.46 36.86
CA PRO A 551 -34.92 12.88 37.19
C PRO A 551 -34.95 13.76 35.93
N ILE A 552 -34.67 13.19 34.75
CA ILE A 552 -34.57 13.92 33.48
C ILE A 552 -35.93 13.90 32.79
N ASN A 553 -36.54 15.08 32.67
CA ASN A 553 -37.77 15.30 31.90
C ASN A 553 -37.45 16.16 30.68
N VAL A 554 -37.74 15.64 29.48
CA VAL A 554 -37.51 16.36 28.22
C VAL A 554 -38.81 16.97 27.76
N ASN A 555 -38.96 18.27 28.01
CA ASN A 555 -40.07 19.04 27.49
C ASN A 555 -39.70 19.66 26.12
N PRO A 556 -40.34 19.25 25.01
CA PRO A 556 -39.99 19.72 23.66
C PRO A 556 -40.17 21.22 23.48
N PHE A 557 -40.97 21.87 24.33
CA PHE A 557 -41.29 23.30 24.24
C PHE A 557 -40.22 24.23 24.82
N THR A 558 -39.29 23.71 25.63
CA THR A 558 -38.32 24.55 26.37
C THR A 558 -37.29 25.23 25.48
N VAL A 559 -36.98 24.64 24.31
CA VAL A 559 -35.95 25.11 23.37
C VAL A 559 -36.53 25.75 22.10
N VAL A 560 -37.86 25.92 22.04
CA VAL A 560 -38.55 26.50 20.87
C VAL A 560 -38.35 28.01 20.85
N ASP A 561 -37.67 28.52 19.83
CA ASP A 561 -37.43 29.96 19.66
C ASP A 561 -38.46 30.62 18.73
N ASN A 562 -38.93 29.89 17.71
CA ASN A 562 -39.98 30.35 16.82
C ASN A 562 -40.96 29.21 16.56
N ILE A 563 -42.14 29.32 17.21
CA ILE A 563 -43.17 28.29 17.17
C ILE A 563 -43.64 27.96 15.75
N ASP A 564 -43.70 28.95 14.84
CA ASP A 564 -44.17 28.74 13.47
C ASP A 564 -43.15 27.93 12.65
N ARG A 565 -41.84 28.12 12.90
CA ARG A 565 -40.78 27.34 12.26
C ARG A 565 -40.67 25.93 12.84
N ASP A 566 -40.80 25.83 14.16
CA ASP A 566 -40.58 24.58 14.89
C ASP A 566 -41.82 23.65 14.86
N MET A 567 -42.98 24.15 14.43
CA MET A 567 -44.23 23.38 14.30
C MET A 567 -44.05 22.10 13.46
N ALA A 568 -43.26 22.18 12.39
CA ALA A 568 -42.99 21.04 11.51
C ALA A 568 -42.26 19.89 12.23
N MET A 569 -41.52 20.18 13.30
CA MET A 569 -40.86 19.18 14.15
C MET A 569 -41.74 18.77 15.34
N LEU A 570 -42.42 19.73 15.98
CA LEU A 570 -43.24 19.49 17.18
C LEU A 570 -44.45 18.60 16.89
N THR A 571 -45.14 18.84 15.78
CA THR A 571 -46.39 18.15 15.44
C THR A 571 -46.19 16.64 15.24
N PRO A 572 -45.20 16.16 14.46
CA PRO A 572 -44.90 14.73 14.37
C PRO A 572 -44.48 14.10 15.71
N VAL A 573 -43.73 14.82 16.55
CA VAL A 573 -43.30 14.34 17.87
C VAL A 573 -44.52 14.14 18.78
N ILE A 574 -45.40 15.13 18.86
CA ILE A 574 -46.61 15.09 19.69
C ILE A 574 -47.61 14.06 19.14
N ALA A 575 -47.76 13.97 17.83
CA ALA A 575 -48.56 12.94 17.19
C ALA A 575 -48.08 11.53 17.59
N LYS A 576 -46.77 11.30 17.59
CA LYS A 576 -46.18 10.02 18.01
C LYS A 576 -46.32 9.76 19.51
N MET A 577 -46.36 10.80 20.33
CA MET A 577 -46.69 10.70 21.76
C MET A 577 -48.17 10.33 21.99
N ALA A 578 -49.08 10.90 21.20
CA ALA A 578 -50.51 10.62 21.28
C ALA A 578 -50.86 9.20 20.78
N SER A 579 -50.21 8.74 19.71
CA SER A 579 -50.37 7.38 19.18
C SER A 579 -49.04 6.80 18.72
N LEU A 580 -48.55 5.80 19.46
CA LEU A 580 -47.28 5.13 19.15
C LEU A 580 -47.40 4.20 17.92
N SER A 581 -48.55 3.57 17.72
CA SER A 581 -48.72 2.44 16.80
C SER A 581 -49.53 2.77 15.56
N ALA A 582 -50.54 3.63 15.66
CA ALA A 582 -51.43 3.97 14.57
C ALA A 582 -51.16 5.39 14.03
N PRO A 583 -51.16 5.61 12.70
CA PRO A 583 -51.14 6.96 12.14
C PRO A 583 -52.40 7.72 12.55
N LEU A 584 -52.26 9.00 12.86
CA LEU A 584 -53.39 9.88 13.16
C LEU A 584 -54.10 10.33 11.87
N GLU A 585 -55.40 10.61 11.97
CA GLU A 585 -56.20 11.23 10.92
C GLU A 585 -55.81 12.69 10.70
N GLU A 586 -56.10 13.23 9.50
CA GLU A 586 -55.82 14.63 9.18
C GLU A 586 -56.47 15.61 10.17
N VAL A 587 -57.69 15.30 10.63
CA VAL A 587 -58.41 16.09 11.64
C VAL A 587 -57.64 16.14 12.96
N GLN A 588 -57.03 15.03 13.39
CA GLN A 588 -56.22 14.96 14.61
C GLN A 588 -54.90 15.74 14.46
N TYR A 589 -54.25 15.67 13.29
CA TYR A 589 -53.07 16.50 13.02
C TYR A 589 -53.37 18.00 13.03
N LYS A 590 -54.50 18.42 12.43
CA LYS A 590 -54.97 19.81 12.48
C LYS A 590 -55.29 20.25 13.90
N ALA A 591 -55.95 19.38 14.68
CA ALA A 591 -56.23 19.62 16.09
C ALA A 591 -54.95 19.77 16.92
N ILE A 592 -53.92 18.94 16.68
CA ILE A 592 -52.60 19.06 17.31
C ILE A 592 -51.96 20.42 17.00
N ASN A 593 -51.92 20.83 15.73
CA ASN A 593 -51.37 22.13 15.34
C ASN A 593 -52.08 23.31 16.03
N ALA A 594 -53.42 23.33 15.97
CA ALA A 594 -54.20 24.39 16.59
C ALA A 594 -54.06 24.39 18.12
N GLY A 595 -54.05 23.20 18.74
CA GLY A 595 -53.83 23.03 20.17
C GLY A 595 -52.46 23.53 20.63
N ILE A 596 -51.40 23.24 19.88
CA ILE A 596 -50.05 23.75 20.17
C ILE A 596 -50.06 25.27 20.13
N LEU A 597 -50.55 25.90 19.06
CA LEU A 597 -50.58 27.36 18.93
C LEU A 597 -51.41 28.02 20.04
N ARG A 598 -52.57 27.45 20.38
CA ARG A 598 -53.46 27.98 21.43
C ARG A 598 -52.79 27.95 22.80
N VAL A 599 -52.21 26.82 23.19
CA VAL A 599 -51.56 26.67 24.50
C VAL A 599 -50.25 27.44 24.54
N TRP A 600 -49.51 27.51 23.43
CA TRP A 600 -48.27 28.27 23.31
C TRP A 600 -48.48 29.77 23.52
N ARG A 601 -49.58 30.35 23.01
CA ARG A 601 -49.92 31.77 23.27
C ARG A 601 -50.05 32.10 24.76
N ALA A 602 -50.51 31.14 25.57
CA ALA A 602 -50.73 31.33 27.00
C ALA A 602 -49.47 31.02 27.84
N HIS A 603 -48.68 30.01 27.45
CA HIS A 603 -47.60 29.49 28.30
C HIS A 603 -46.19 29.66 27.72
N GLY A 604 -46.04 29.99 26.43
CA GLY A 604 -44.74 30.09 25.76
C GLY A 604 -43.84 28.88 26.04
N LYS A 605 -42.58 29.14 26.39
CA LYS A 605 -41.57 28.11 26.71
C LYS A 605 -41.91 27.26 27.95
N ASP A 606 -42.81 27.74 28.81
CA ASP A 606 -43.29 27.00 30.00
C ASP A 606 -44.44 26.04 29.67
N MET A 607 -44.87 25.98 28.40
CA MET A 607 -45.88 25.02 27.94
C MET A 607 -45.46 23.58 28.25
N THR A 608 -46.41 22.74 28.67
CA THR A 608 -46.18 21.32 28.93
C THR A 608 -47.15 20.44 28.16
N ILE A 609 -46.79 19.16 27.98
CA ILE A 609 -47.70 18.15 27.40
C ILE A 609 -49.00 18.02 28.22
N THR A 610 -48.95 18.24 29.53
CA THR A 610 -50.12 18.23 30.42
C THR A 610 -51.15 19.28 30.00
N ALA A 611 -50.72 20.51 29.70
CA ALA A 611 -51.61 21.57 29.26
C ALA A 611 -52.29 21.24 27.91
N LEU A 612 -51.53 20.62 27.00
CA LEU A 612 -52.06 20.17 25.72
C LEU A 612 -53.05 19.00 25.87
N ARG A 613 -52.75 18.03 26.74
CA ARG A 613 -53.66 16.95 27.12
C ARG A 613 -54.96 17.50 27.70
N ASP A 614 -54.87 18.46 28.62
CA ASP A 614 -56.04 19.02 29.29
C ASP A 614 -56.95 19.80 28.34
N LEU A 615 -56.38 20.44 27.31
CA LEU A 615 -57.16 20.99 26.20
C LEU A 615 -57.91 19.88 25.45
N PHE A 616 -57.22 18.81 25.03
CA PHE A 616 -57.80 17.75 24.21
C PHE A 616 -58.82 16.85 24.93
N LYS A 617 -58.74 16.70 26.26
CA LYS A 617 -59.74 15.94 27.06
C LYS A 617 -61.18 16.38 26.82
N THR A 618 -61.39 17.66 26.50
CA THR A 618 -62.72 18.21 26.25
C THR A 618 -63.28 17.79 24.88
N GLY A 619 -62.43 17.33 23.96
CA GLY A 619 -62.79 17.08 22.56
C GLY A 619 -63.23 18.35 21.81
N THR A 620 -62.97 19.53 22.37
CA THR A 620 -63.54 20.79 21.90
C THR A 620 -62.43 21.79 21.58
N LEU A 621 -62.44 22.30 20.35
CA LEU A 621 -61.55 23.34 19.86
C LEU A 621 -62.40 24.36 19.09
N ASP A 622 -62.84 25.40 19.79
CA ASP A 622 -63.75 26.42 19.24
C ASP A 622 -63.19 27.09 17.98
N ASP A 623 -61.87 27.29 17.93
CA ASP A 623 -61.15 27.88 16.78
C ASP A 623 -61.22 27.03 15.50
N LEU A 624 -61.60 25.75 15.61
CA LEU A 624 -61.74 24.81 14.51
C LEU A 624 -63.18 24.31 14.33
N GLU A 625 -64.16 24.88 15.05
CA GLU A 625 -65.57 24.43 15.07
C GLU A 625 -65.75 22.95 15.46
N ILE A 626 -64.78 22.41 16.22
CA ILE A 626 -64.82 21.03 16.69
C ILE A 626 -65.42 21.02 18.08
N HIS A 627 -66.54 20.31 18.24
CA HIS A 627 -67.24 20.21 19.52
C HIS A 627 -67.41 18.75 19.93
N ASN A 628 -66.84 18.40 21.09
CA ASN A 628 -66.96 17.07 21.70
C ASN A 628 -66.59 15.90 20.75
N ASP A 629 -65.63 16.10 19.84
CA ASP A 629 -65.23 15.09 18.86
C ASP A 629 -64.40 13.98 19.53
N ILE A 630 -64.90 12.74 19.44
CA ILE A 630 -64.29 11.57 20.08
C ILE A 630 -62.93 11.21 19.47
N ARG A 631 -62.64 11.66 18.25
CA ARG A 631 -61.34 11.43 17.59
C ARG A 631 -60.24 12.28 18.18
N ILE A 632 -60.58 13.40 18.83
CA ILE A 632 -59.61 14.37 19.38
C ILE A 632 -59.41 14.16 20.89
N LYS A 633 -60.42 13.63 21.58
CA LYS A 633 -60.29 13.18 22.97
C LYS A 633 -59.30 12.04 23.10
#